data_AF-A0A7K0UPM1-F1
#
_entry.id   AF-A0A7K0UPM1-F1
#
_cell.length_a   1.000
_cell.length_b   1.000
_cell.length_c   1.000
_cell.angle_alpha   90.00
_cell.angle_beta   90.00
_cell.angle_gamma   90.00
#
_symmetry.space_group_name_H-M   'P 1'
#
loop_
_entity.id
_entity.type
_entity.pdbx_description
1 polymer ?
#
loop_
_entity_poly.entity_id
_entity_poly.type
_entity_poly.pdbx_seq_one_letter_code
_entity_poly.pdbx_strand_id
1 'polypeptide(L)'
;MLSVGFFVVLFAISGLRLIDIAVIVALTSIQVAIGAFVWLVYRSKHQVGFAEVVGMGATIGFALALISSQLFRTVAPKSFSWAILPLIALGLSLMGSKGKTLNFTKSNSESNLTEIYILVSGTLIALSTSWYWLIPTALASGVLTAWAILRSNWSARSRRERYLIHVVGIAGLALSIYALNILNSLENIRNPVWWSWRFAKIQDPDVLFGESMMHSVGLFGNSDNIFFAGEKMHYHWFSFAWNDTLNALFQTDPFAITAVAAPVFVIFVIMCLVATVAARFSK
;
A
#
# COMPACT_ATOMS: atom_id res chain seq x y z
N MET A 1 7.39 11.50 -0.41
CA MET A 1 6.52 12.38 -1.23
C MET A 1 5.99 11.64 -2.46
N LEU A 2 6.85 11.06 -3.31
CA LEU A 2 6.40 10.34 -4.52
C LEU A 2 5.47 9.14 -4.23
N SER A 3 5.77 8.33 -3.21
CA SER A 3 4.93 7.19 -2.81
C SER A 3 3.55 7.60 -2.30
N VAL A 4 3.46 8.70 -1.54
CA VAL A 4 2.18 9.26 -1.08
C VAL A 4 1.34 9.75 -2.26
N GLY A 5 1.96 10.44 -3.22
CA GLY A 5 1.31 10.87 -4.45
C GLY A 5 0.71 9.70 -5.25
N PHE A 6 1.42 8.56 -5.32
CA PHE A 6 0.90 7.34 -5.94
C PHE A 6 -0.43 6.87 -5.30
N PHE A 7 -0.49 6.75 -3.97
CA PHE A 7 -1.71 6.33 -3.29
C PHE A 7 -2.87 7.31 -3.52
N VAL A 8 -2.61 8.62 -3.39
CA VAL A 8 -3.63 9.66 -3.58
C VAL A 8 -4.21 9.61 -5.00
N VAL A 9 -3.35 9.53 -6.02
CA VAL A 9 -3.80 9.47 -7.43
C VAL A 9 -4.60 8.19 -7.70
N LEU A 10 -4.11 7.04 -7.24
CA LEU A 10 -4.79 5.77 -7.46
C LEU A 10 -6.18 5.76 -6.81
N PHE A 11 -6.29 6.20 -5.55
CA PHE A 11 -7.57 6.26 -4.85
C PHE A 11 -8.54 7.27 -5.46
N ALA A 12 -8.04 8.42 -5.93
CA ALA A 12 -8.87 9.41 -6.61
C ALA A 12 -9.44 8.86 -7.92
N ILE A 13 -8.64 8.12 -8.69
CA ILE A 13 -9.11 7.47 -9.94
C ILE A 13 -10.14 6.38 -9.61
N SER A 14 -9.90 5.57 -8.57
CA SER A 14 -10.83 4.56 -8.05
C SER A 14 -12.15 5.13 -7.50
N GLY A 15 -12.28 6.45 -7.38
CA GLY A 15 -13.53 7.12 -7.03
C GLY A 15 -13.76 7.31 -5.53
N LEU A 16 -12.71 7.20 -4.70
CA LEU A 16 -12.83 7.51 -3.27
C LEU A 16 -13.02 9.01 -3.07
N ARG A 17 -13.79 9.38 -2.03
CA ARG A 17 -13.93 10.79 -1.65
C ARG A 17 -12.61 11.31 -1.12
N LEU A 18 -12.34 12.60 -1.35
CA LEU A 18 -11.10 13.25 -0.91
C LEU A 18 -10.86 13.13 0.60
N ILE A 19 -11.93 13.18 1.41
CA ILE A 19 -11.84 13.02 2.86
C ILE A 19 -11.41 11.60 3.27
N ASP A 20 -11.96 10.57 2.62
CA ASP A 20 -11.58 9.17 2.87
C ASP A 20 -10.10 8.96 2.50
N ILE A 21 -9.69 9.48 1.34
CA ILE A 21 -8.28 9.44 0.88
C ILE A 21 -7.37 10.10 1.92
N ALA A 22 -7.71 11.30 2.37
CA ALA A 22 -6.90 12.06 3.32
C ALA A 22 -6.74 11.30 4.65
N VAL A 23 -7.83 10.78 5.22
CA VAL A 23 -7.80 10.06 6.50
C VAL A 23 -7.03 8.74 6.36
N ILE A 24 -7.33 7.94 5.34
CA ILE A 24 -6.68 6.65 5.12
C ILE A 24 -5.18 6.84 4.93
N VAL A 25 -4.76 7.76 4.03
CA VAL A 25 -3.35 8.02 3.76
C VAL A 25 -2.64 8.60 4.97
N ALA A 26 -3.29 9.47 5.76
CA ALA A 26 -2.71 10.00 6.98
C ALA A 26 -2.47 8.89 8.03
N LEU A 27 -3.49 8.07 8.30
CA LEU A 27 -3.40 6.97 9.26
C LEU A 27 -2.33 5.96 8.88
N THR A 28 -2.32 5.49 7.62
CA THR A 28 -1.29 4.54 7.17
C THR A 28 0.09 5.17 7.18
N SER A 29 0.23 6.44 6.78
CA SER A 29 1.52 7.14 6.84
C SER A 29 2.06 7.27 8.26
N ILE A 30 1.20 7.55 9.24
CA ILE A 30 1.59 7.60 10.66
C ILE A 30 2.06 6.22 11.12
N GLN A 31 1.29 5.16 10.83
CA GLN A 31 1.66 3.79 11.20
C GLN A 31 3.01 3.39 10.57
N VAL A 32 3.17 3.62 9.27
CA VAL A 32 4.42 3.34 8.54
C VAL A 32 5.58 4.15 9.10
N ALA A 33 5.41 5.44 9.38
CA ALA A 33 6.47 6.30 9.91
C ALA A 33 6.94 5.85 11.30
N ILE A 34 6.01 5.52 12.20
CA ILE A 34 6.34 5.00 13.53
C ILE A 34 7.05 3.66 13.42
N GLY A 35 6.51 2.72 12.65
CA GLY A 35 7.13 1.41 12.47
C GLY A 35 8.50 1.51 11.79
N ALA A 36 8.67 2.41 10.82
CA ALA A 36 9.94 2.67 10.16
C ALA A 36 10.98 3.20 11.15
N PHE A 37 10.58 4.12 12.03
CA PHE A 37 11.46 4.63 13.09
C PHE A 37 11.88 3.51 14.05
N VAL A 38 10.92 2.71 14.54
CA VAL A 38 11.19 1.54 15.39
C VAL A 38 12.18 0.61 14.69
N TRP A 39 11.93 0.26 13.42
CA TRP A 39 12.82 -0.58 12.64
C TRP A 39 14.24 -0.02 12.57
N LEU A 40 14.40 1.26 12.23
CA LEU A 40 15.71 1.90 12.09
C LEU A 40 16.51 1.96 13.40
N VAL A 41 15.86 2.07 14.56
CA VAL A 41 16.54 2.09 15.87
C VAL A 41 17.16 0.74 16.24
N TYR A 42 16.47 -0.36 15.89
CA TYR A 42 16.90 -1.72 16.23
C TYR A 42 17.61 -2.44 15.09
N ARG A 43 17.54 -1.91 13.87
CA ARG A 43 18.29 -2.44 12.74
C ARG A 43 19.79 -2.23 12.96
N SER A 44 20.58 -3.25 12.62
CA SER A 44 22.05 -3.20 12.73
C SER A 44 22.65 -2.11 11.83
N LYS A 45 23.95 -1.80 12.01
CA LYS A 45 24.68 -0.66 11.38
C LYS A 45 24.64 -0.60 9.83
N HIS A 46 23.99 -1.53 9.15
CA HIS A 46 23.82 -1.53 7.70
C HIS A 46 22.92 -0.38 7.27
N GLN A 47 23.26 0.24 6.14
CA GLN A 47 22.40 1.25 5.54
C GLN A 47 21.15 0.59 4.95
N VAL A 48 19.99 1.18 5.23
CA VAL A 48 18.68 0.64 4.85
C VAL A 48 18.11 1.42 3.66
N GLY A 49 17.71 0.72 2.60
CA GLY A 49 17.10 1.29 1.39
C GLY A 49 15.62 1.68 1.56
N PHE A 50 15.03 2.33 0.55
CA PHE A 50 13.64 2.81 0.63
C PHE A 50 12.65 1.66 0.82
N ALA A 51 12.78 0.57 0.05
CA ALA A 51 11.88 -0.57 0.17
C ALA A 51 11.93 -1.21 1.56
N GLU A 52 13.11 -1.33 2.18
CA GLU A 52 13.22 -1.93 3.52
C GLU A 52 12.61 -1.02 4.58
N VAL A 53 12.84 0.29 4.51
CA VAL A 53 12.23 1.25 5.46
C VAL A 53 10.71 1.23 5.37
N VAL A 54 10.15 1.33 4.16
CA VAL A 54 8.70 1.38 3.98
C VAL A 54 8.05 0.02 4.24
N GLY A 55 8.63 -1.07 3.73
CA GLY A 55 8.13 -2.44 3.91
C GLY A 55 8.13 -2.86 5.37
N MET A 56 9.29 -2.84 6.03
CA MET A 56 9.39 -3.20 7.45
C MET A 56 8.64 -2.21 8.34
N GLY A 57 8.68 -0.92 8.00
CA GLY A 57 7.96 0.11 8.73
C GLY A 57 6.45 -0.08 8.69
N ALA A 58 5.90 -0.41 7.52
CA ALA A 58 4.49 -0.77 7.39
C ALA A 58 4.15 -2.03 8.19
N THR A 59 4.94 -3.10 8.07
CA THR A 59 4.68 -4.35 8.81
C THR A 59 4.64 -4.13 10.32
N ILE A 60 5.64 -3.45 10.88
CA ILE A 60 5.71 -3.18 12.32
C ILE A 60 4.59 -2.21 12.74
N GLY A 61 4.40 -1.14 11.97
CA GLY A 61 3.39 -0.12 12.26
C GLY A 61 1.96 -0.66 12.23
N PHE A 62 1.62 -1.43 11.20
CA PHE A 62 0.30 -2.04 11.03
C PHE A 62 0.05 -3.09 12.13
N ALA A 63 1.05 -3.92 12.44
CA ALA A 63 0.93 -4.91 13.51
C ALA A 63 0.72 -4.25 14.88
N LEU A 64 1.50 -3.22 15.22
CA LEU A 64 1.33 -2.47 16.46
C LEU A 64 -0.05 -1.81 16.52
N ALA A 65 -0.49 -1.15 15.45
CA ALA A 65 -1.78 -0.47 15.41
C ALA A 65 -2.96 -1.45 15.54
N LEU A 66 -2.90 -2.59 14.84
CA LEU A 66 -3.89 -3.66 14.95
C LEU A 66 -3.94 -4.22 16.37
N ILE A 67 -2.79 -4.63 16.92
CA ILE A 67 -2.78 -5.27 18.25
C ILE A 67 -3.29 -4.27 19.28
N SER A 68 -2.90 -3.01 19.15
CA SER A 68 -3.37 -1.92 20.00
C SER A 68 -4.89 -1.73 19.89
N SER A 69 -5.44 -1.68 18.67
CA SER A 69 -6.87 -1.45 18.46
C SER A 69 -7.72 -2.57 19.05
N GLN A 70 -7.21 -3.80 19.06
CA GLN A 70 -7.89 -4.98 19.59
C GLN A 70 -7.74 -5.14 21.10
N LEU A 71 -6.54 -4.94 21.65
CA LEU A 71 -6.29 -5.04 23.10
C LEU A 71 -6.99 -3.94 23.89
N PHE A 72 -7.00 -2.71 23.37
CA PHE A 72 -7.55 -1.55 24.08
C PHE A 72 -8.98 -1.20 23.69
N ARG A 73 -9.63 -2.05 22.88
CA ARG A 73 -10.96 -1.80 22.31
C ARG A 73 -12.06 -1.51 23.32
N THR A 74 -12.02 -2.19 24.47
CA THR A 74 -13.04 -2.08 25.52
C THR A 74 -12.70 -1.02 26.58
N VAL A 75 -11.46 -0.52 26.58
CA VAL A 75 -10.94 0.37 27.64
C VAL A 75 -10.59 1.77 27.13
N ALA A 76 -10.42 1.95 25.82
CA ALA A 76 -10.09 3.24 25.21
C ALA A 76 -11.03 3.53 24.02
N PRO A 77 -11.29 4.81 23.70
CA PRO A 77 -12.07 5.17 22.52
C PRO A 77 -11.42 4.64 21.23
N LYS A 78 -12.24 4.17 20.27
CA LYS A 78 -11.79 3.62 18.98
C LYS A 78 -10.83 4.57 18.23
N SER A 79 -11.04 5.88 18.33
CA SER A 79 -10.20 6.91 17.71
C SER A 79 -8.77 6.96 18.23
N PHE A 80 -8.52 6.44 19.44
CA PHE A 80 -7.20 6.44 20.08
C PHE A 80 -6.63 5.04 20.34
N SER A 81 -7.47 4.00 20.44
CA SER A 81 -7.05 2.65 20.84
C SER A 81 -5.94 2.08 19.95
N TRP A 82 -5.96 2.39 18.65
CA TRP A 82 -4.94 1.96 17.69
C TRP A 82 -3.57 2.60 17.91
N ALA A 83 -3.49 3.78 18.53
CA ALA A 83 -2.25 4.54 18.65
C ALA A 83 -1.43 4.18 19.91
N ILE A 84 -2.04 3.50 20.89
CA ILE A 84 -1.42 3.26 22.20
C ILE A 84 -0.09 2.48 22.08
N LEU A 85 -0.09 1.28 21.48
CA LEU A 85 1.15 0.52 21.31
C LEU A 85 2.15 1.17 20.34
N PRO A 86 1.75 1.72 19.18
CA PRO A 86 2.66 2.50 18.34
C PRO A 86 3.37 3.63 19.10
N LEU A 87 2.67 4.38 19.93
CA LEU A 87 3.25 5.47 20.72
C LEU A 87 4.18 4.97 21.83
N ILE A 88 3.85 3.86 22.50
CA ILE A 88 4.74 3.21 23.47
C ILE A 88 6.03 2.74 22.78
N ALA A 89 5.91 2.05 21.64
CA ALA A 89 7.05 1.58 20.88
C ALA A 89 7.93 2.75 20.38
N LEU A 90 7.30 3.85 19.94
CA LEU A 90 8.00 5.07 19.57
C LEU A 90 8.77 5.66 20.75
N GLY A 91 8.14 5.79 21.93
CA GLY A 91 8.78 6.32 23.14
C GLY A 91 10.00 5.51 23.57
N LEU A 92 9.86 4.18 23.64
CA LEU A 92 10.98 3.27 23.94
C LEU A 92 12.09 3.37 22.90
N SER A 93 11.74 3.49 21.61
CA SER A 93 12.70 3.62 20.53
C SER A 93 13.43 4.98 20.55
N LEU A 94 12.76 6.05 20.95
CA LEU A 94 13.37 7.38 21.15
C LEU A 94 14.37 7.36 22.33
N MET A 95 14.09 6.59 23.38
CA MET A 95 15.05 6.37 24.47
C MET A 95 16.25 5.54 23.99
N GLY A 96 16.00 4.48 23.23
CA GLY A 96 17.02 3.59 22.69
C GLY A 96 17.83 4.15 21.51
N SER A 97 17.42 5.28 20.93
CA SER A 97 18.12 5.98 19.85
C SER A 97 19.12 7.03 20.35
N LYS A 98 19.08 7.40 21.64
CA LYS A 98 20.02 8.36 22.23
C LYS A 98 21.46 7.92 21.97
N GLY A 99 22.22 8.75 21.25
CA GLY A 99 23.61 8.47 20.88
C GLY A 99 23.81 7.55 19.67
N LYS A 100 22.75 7.11 18.99
CA LYS A 100 22.83 6.35 17.73
C LYS A 100 22.54 7.24 16.53
N THR A 101 23.32 7.09 15.47
CA THR A 101 22.99 7.64 14.15
C THR A 101 22.07 6.65 13.42
N LEU A 102 20.91 7.13 12.96
CA LEU A 102 20.01 6.32 12.14
C LEU A 102 20.60 6.21 10.73
N ASN A 103 21.00 5.01 10.34
CA ASN A 103 21.69 4.76 9.07
C ASN A 103 20.66 4.49 7.97
N PHE A 104 20.08 5.55 7.41
CA PHE A 104 19.36 5.47 6.15
C PHE A 104 20.32 5.60 4.98
N THR A 105 20.22 4.73 3.98
CA THR A 105 21.02 4.88 2.76
C THR A 105 20.62 6.20 2.11
N LYS A 106 21.50 7.20 2.16
CA LYS A 106 21.41 8.36 1.28
C LYS A 106 21.84 7.90 -0.12
N SER A 107 21.02 7.03 -0.71
CA SER A 107 21.17 6.60 -2.11
C SER A 107 21.14 7.85 -2.98
N ASN A 108 21.86 7.84 -4.10
CA ASN A 108 21.72 8.89 -5.09
C ASN A 108 20.23 9.07 -5.42
N SER A 109 19.77 10.32 -5.60
CA SER A 109 18.35 10.60 -5.84
C SER A 109 17.79 9.75 -6.98
N GLU A 110 18.61 9.43 -7.99
CA GLU A 110 18.23 8.60 -9.13
C GLU A 110 17.96 7.13 -8.78
N SER A 111 18.81 6.48 -7.96
CA SER A 111 18.62 5.08 -7.59
C SER A 111 17.38 4.87 -6.72
N ASN A 112 17.09 5.81 -5.82
CA ASN A 112 15.85 5.80 -5.03
C ASN A 112 14.61 5.97 -5.91
N LEU A 113 14.67 6.82 -6.95
CA LEU A 113 13.56 7.01 -7.88
C LEU A 113 13.31 5.76 -8.72
N THR A 114 14.36 5.11 -9.21
CA THR A 114 14.24 3.83 -9.92
C THR A 114 13.60 2.76 -9.04
N GLU A 115 14.02 2.63 -7.78
CA GLU A 115 13.42 1.71 -6.82
C GLU A 115 11.92 2.00 -6.62
N ILE A 116 11.55 3.27 -6.43
CA ILE A 116 10.14 3.68 -6.33
C ILE A 116 9.35 3.34 -7.59
N TYR A 117 9.89 3.59 -8.79
CA TYR A 117 9.20 3.25 -10.05
C TYR A 117 8.98 1.75 -10.20
N ILE A 118 9.97 0.93 -9.85
CA ILE A 118 9.83 -0.54 -9.85
C ILE A 118 8.71 -0.96 -8.88
N LEU A 119 8.69 -0.41 -7.66
CA LEU A 119 7.66 -0.73 -6.67
C LEU A 119 6.26 -0.31 -7.14
N VAL A 120 6.12 0.89 -7.71
CA VAL A 120 4.86 1.40 -8.25
C VAL A 120 4.38 0.55 -9.42
N SER A 121 5.24 0.26 -10.40
CA SER A 121 4.89 -0.59 -11.55
C SER A 121 4.52 -2.01 -11.12
N GLY A 122 5.29 -2.61 -10.22
CA GLY A 122 5.01 -3.95 -9.68
C GLY A 122 3.69 -4.01 -8.92
N THR A 123 3.39 -2.97 -8.13
CA THR A 123 2.10 -2.85 -7.43
C THR A 123 0.93 -2.74 -8.41
N LEU A 124 1.05 -1.91 -9.45
CA LEU A 124 0.02 -1.78 -10.49
C LEU A 124 -0.19 -3.09 -11.27
N ILE A 125 0.89 -3.81 -11.59
CA ILE A 125 0.82 -5.12 -12.27
C ILE A 125 0.11 -6.14 -11.37
N ALA A 126 0.49 -6.23 -10.10
CA ALA A 126 -0.15 -7.14 -9.15
C ALA A 126 -1.64 -6.80 -8.98
N LEU A 127 -1.99 -5.53 -8.79
CA LEU A 127 -3.39 -5.10 -8.71
C LEU A 127 -4.17 -5.41 -10.00
N SER A 128 -3.54 -5.30 -11.18
CA SER A 128 -4.21 -5.54 -12.47
C SER A 128 -4.75 -6.96 -12.66
N THR A 129 -4.27 -7.93 -11.86
CA THR A 129 -4.79 -9.30 -11.83
C THR A 129 -6.23 -9.39 -11.33
N SER A 130 -6.63 -8.47 -10.46
CA SER A 130 -8.01 -8.35 -9.96
C SER A 130 -8.71 -7.13 -10.56
N TRP A 131 -7.95 -6.07 -10.87
CA TRP A 131 -8.46 -4.77 -11.31
C TRP A 131 -8.15 -4.60 -12.80
N TYR A 132 -8.88 -5.28 -13.67
CA TYR A 132 -8.57 -5.35 -15.10
C TYR A 132 -8.45 -4.00 -15.82
N TRP A 133 -9.14 -2.95 -15.33
CA TRP A 133 -9.00 -1.60 -15.88
C TRP A 133 -7.63 -0.96 -15.62
N LEU A 134 -6.84 -1.50 -14.67
CA LEU A 134 -5.46 -1.10 -14.46
C LEU A 134 -4.49 -1.72 -15.45
N ILE A 135 -4.87 -2.77 -16.22
CA ILE A 135 -3.95 -3.45 -17.15
C ILE A 135 -3.23 -2.46 -18.08
N PRO A 136 -3.90 -1.53 -18.78
CA PRO A 136 -3.23 -0.57 -19.66
C PRO A 136 -2.23 0.30 -18.90
N THR A 137 -2.61 0.79 -17.72
CA THR A 137 -1.78 1.64 -16.85
C THR A 137 -0.58 0.87 -16.29
N ALA A 138 -0.77 -0.39 -15.90
CA ALA A 138 0.26 -1.27 -15.39
C ALA A 138 1.29 -1.60 -16.48
N LEU A 139 0.83 -1.91 -17.70
CA LEU A 139 1.70 -2.13 -18.87
C LEU A 139 2.47 -0.85 -19.23
N ALA A 140 1.79 0.29 -19.33
CA ALA A 140 2.43 1.57 -19.60
C ALA A 140 3.50 1.91 -18.55
N SER A 141 3.16 1.80 -17.27
CA SER A 141 4.08 2.03 -16.15
C SER A 141 5.28 1.08 -16.20
N GLY A 142 5.07 -0.22 -16.39
CA GLY A 142 6.15 -1.21 -16.48
C GLY A 142 7.10 -0.95 -17.65
N VAL A 143 6.57 -0.63 -18.83
CA VAL A 143 7.37 -0.32 -20.02
C VAL A 143 8.14 0.99 -19.84
N LEU A 144 7.54 2.03 -19.26
CA LEU A 144 8.22 3.29 -18.97
C LEU A 144 9.32 3.13 -17.91
N THR A 145 9.08 2.33 -16.86
CA THR A 145 10.09 2.00 -15.86
C THR A 145 11.25 1.24 -16.48
N ALA A 146 10.97 0.23 -17.31
CA ALA A 146 11.99 -0.50 -18.06
C ALA A 146 12.78 0.44 -18.98
N TRP A 147 12.09 1.36 -19.69
CA TRP A 147 12.73 2.35 -20.54
C TRP A 147 13.66 3.28 -19.74
N ALA A 148 13.21 3.78 -18.59
CA ALA A 148 14.00 4.63 -17.71
C ALA A 148 15.27 3.93 -17.21
N ILE A 149 15.16 2.65 -16.80
CA ILE A 149 16.29 1.83 -16.37
C ILE A 149 17.26 1.59 -17.54
N LEU A 150 16.75 1.22 -18.72
CA LEU A 150 17.61 0.96 -19.88
C LEU A 150 18.35 2.20 -20.36
N ARG A 151 17.77 3.39 -20.16
CA ARG A 151 18.38 4.67 -20.54
C ARG A 151 19.54 5.09 -19.63
N SER A 152 19.63 4.59 -18.39
CA SER A 152 20.68 5.04 -17.45
C SER A 152 22.11 4.80 -17.95
N ASN A 153 22.33 3.75 -18.76
CA ASN A 153 23.64 3.37 -19.30
C ASN A 153 23.80 3.73 -20.79
N TRP A 154 23.23 4.85 -21.23
CA TRP A 154 23.12 5.24 -22.64
C TRP A 154 24.45 5.35 -23.39
N SER A 155 25.47 5.92 -22.75
CA SER A 155 26.77 6.26 -23.38
C SER A 155 27.60 5.02 -23.73
N ALA A 156 27.42 3.92 -23.01
CA ALA A 156 28.16 2.67 -23.20
C ALA A 156 27.53 1.73 -24.26
N ARG A 157 26.37 2.07 -24.83
CA ARG A 157 25.60 1.18 -25.71
C ARG A 157 25.88 1.40 -27.19
N SER A 158 25.72 0.35 -28.00
CA SER A 158 25.83 0.39 -29.45
C SER A 158 24.69 1.19 -30.11
N ARG A 159 24.88 1.57 -31.39
CA ARG A 159 23.84 2.30 -32.17
C ARG A 159 22.52 1.52 -32.25
N ARG A 160 22.58 0.19 -32.42
CA ARG A 160 21.41 -0.68 -32.52
C ARG A 160 20.65 -0.74 -31.18
N GLU A 161 21.36 -0.87 -30.06
CA GLU A 161 20.74 -0.89 -28.74
C GLU A 161 20.06 0.45 -28.41
N ARG A 162 20.70 1.58 -28.75
CA ARG A 162 20.07 2.90 -28.58
C ARG A 162 18.77 3.04 -29.38
N TYR A 163 18.75 2.54 -30.62
CA TYR A 163 17.54 2.51 -31.43
C TYR A 163 16.43 1.67 -30.76
N LEU A 164 16.75 0.47 -30.29
CA LEU A 164 15.78 -0.39 -29.59
C LEU A 164 15.23 0.27 -28.32
N ILE A 165 16.06 0.96 -27.54
CA ILE A 165 15.62 1.68 -26.34
C ILE A 165 14.65 2.82 -26.71
N HIS A 166 14.89 3.54 -27.81
CA HIS A 166 13.94 4.54 -28.31
C HIS A 166 12.61 3.91 -28.73
N VAL A 167 12.63 2.76 -29.42
CA VAL A 167 11.41 2.03 -29.79
C VAL A 167 10.61 1.63 -28.55
N VAL A 168 11.27 1.10 -27.51
CA VAL A 168 10.63 0.79 -26.22
C VAL A 168 10.03 2.04 -25.58
N GLY A 169 10.75 3.17 -25.62
CA GLY A 169 10.25 4.45 -25.11
C GLY A 169 9.00 4.95 -25.85
N ILE A 170 9.00 4.90 -27.20
CA ILE A 170 7.86 5.27 -28.03
C ILE A 170 6.67 4.35 -27.74
N ALA A 171 6.90 3.04 -27.64
CA ALA A 171 5.85 2.08 -27.27
C ALA A 171 5.27 2.38 -25.87
N GLY A 172 6.12 2.69 -24.88
CA GLY A 172 5.69 3.09 -23.54
C GLY A 172 4.83 4.36 -23.53
N LEU A 173 5.22 5.37 -24.32
CA LEU A 173 4.44 6.61 -24.47
C LEU A 173 3.10 6.37 -25.17
N ALA A 174 3.08 5.57 -26.24
CA ALA A 174 1.85 5.20 -26.93
C ALA A 174 0.88 4.43 -26.01
N LEU A 175 1.41 3.47 -25.23
CA LEU A 175 0.64 2.76 -24.20
C LEU A 175 0.12 3.70 -23.12
N SER A 176 0.89 4.73 -22.74
CA SER A 176 0.46 5.72 -21.76
C SER A 176 -0.71 6.56 -22.27
N ILE A 177 -0.66 6.99 -23.53
CA ILE A 177 -1.78 7.70 -24.18
C ILE A 177 -3.02 6.79 -24.24
N TYR A 178 -2.84 5.53 -24.62
CA TYR A 178 -3.92 4.54 -24.62
C TYR A 178 -4.52 4.33 -23.22
N ALA A 179 -3.68 4.20 -22.19
CA ALA A 179 -4.11 4.08 -20.80
C ALA A 179 -4.88 5.33 -20.34
N LEU A 180 -4.43 6.54 -20.68
CA LEU A 180 -5.14 7.78 -20.37
C LEU A 180 -6.52 7.84 -21.05
N ASN A 181 -6.65 7.38 -22.29
CA ASN A 181 -7.95 7.31 -22.96
C ASN A 181 -8.92 6.35 -22.24
N ILE A 182 -8.43 5.20 -21.79
CA ILE A 182 -9.24 4.26 -20.99
C ILE A 182 -9.62 4.91 -19.66
N LEU A 183 -8.65 5.52 -18.96
CA LEU A 183 -8.92 6.22 -17.71
C LEU A 183 -9.93 7.35 -17.90
N ASN A 184 -9.88 8.12 -18.99
CA ASN A 184 -10.83 9.19 -19.30
C ASN A 184 -12.25 8.69 -19.58
N SER A 185 -12.42 7.40 -19.89
CA SER A 185 -13.74 6.75 -19.85
C SER A 185 -14.15 6.37 -18.42
N LEU A 186 -13.94 7.29 -17.47
CA LEU A 186 -14.20 7.12 -16.03
C LEU A 186 -15.63 6.66 -15.78
N GLU A 187 -16.62 7.12 -16.56
CA GLU A 187 -18.01 6.68 -16.43
C GLU A 187 -18.18 5.19 -16.71
N ASN A 188 -17.39 4.60 -17.62
CA ASN A 188 -17.39 3.16 -17.88
C ASN A 188 -16.60 2.38 -16.82
N ILE A 189 -15.57 2.98 -16.23
CA ILE A 189 -14.78 2.40 -15.13
C ILE A 189 -15.56 2.42 -13.81
N ARG A 190 -16.30 3.50 -13.57
CA ARG A 190 -17.10 3.79 -12.36
C ARG A 190 -18.56 3.39 -12.53
N ASN A 191 -18.95 2.80 -13.67
CA ASN A 191 -20.34 2.46 -13.95
C ASN A 191 -20.84 1.47 -12.88
N PRO A 192 -21.91 1.78 -12.13
CA PRO A 192 -22.41 0.93 -11.04
C PRO A 192 -22.84 -0.47 -11.49
N VAL A 193 -23.18 -0.65 -12.78
CA VAL A 193 -23.51 -1.96 -13.39
C VAL A 193 -22.26 -2.73 -13.82
N TRP A 194 -21.17 -2.05 -14.19
CA TRP A 194 -19.88 -2.70 -14.50
C TRP A 194 -19.00 -2.90 -13.27
N TRP A 195 -19.34 -2.21 -12.17
CA TRP A 195 -18.81 -2.44 -10.86
C TRP A 195 -19.09 -3.87 -10.38
N SER A 196 -20.20 -4.51 -10.78
CA SER A 196 -20.45 -5.92 -10.44
C SER A 196 -19.51 -6.92 -11.12
N TRP A 197 -18.91 -6.56 -12.27
CA TRP A 197 -17.98 -7.44 -13.03
C TRP A 197 -16.50 -7.14 -12.78
N ARG A 198 -16.18 -6.05 -12.06
CA ARG A 198 -14.78 -5.62 -11.82
C ARG A 198 -14.46 -5.35 -10.35
N PHE A 199 -15.45 -5.03 -9.52
CA PHE A 199 -15.35 -4.70 -8.10
C PHE A 199 -16.68 -5.00 -7.40
N ALA A 200 -17.12 -6.25 -7.40
CA ALA A 200 -17.83 -6.90 -6.30
C ALA A 200 -18.39 -5.96 -5.20
N LYS A 201 -19.40 -5.11 -5.48
CA LYS A 201 -19.91 -4.19 -4.44
C LYS A 201 -21.32 -4.47 -3.97
N ILE A 202 -22.11 -5.21 -4.74
CA ILE A 202 -23.51 -5.54 -4.36
C ILE A 202 -23.93 -6.97 -4.76
N GLN A 203 -23.25 -7.62 -5.71
CA GLN A 203 -23.65 -8.96 -6.20
C GLN A 203 -22.67 -10.09 -5.87
N ASP A 204 -21.44 -9.77 -5.45
CA ASP A 204 -20.49 -10.77 -4.99
C ASP A 204 -20.63 -10.91 -3.46
N PRO A 205 -21.13 -12.06 -2.98
CA PRO A 205 -21.35 -12.29 -1.55
C PRO A 205 -20.07 -12.11 -0.73
N ASP A 206 -18.90 -12.39 -1.30
CA ASP A 206 -17.64 -12.43 -0.55
C ASP A 206 -17.15 -11.05 -0.13
N VAL A 207 -17.42 -10.01 -0.94
CA VAL A 207 -17.04 -8.63 -0.58
C VAL A 207 -18.02 -8.01 0.40
N LEU A 208 -19.32 -8.29 0.26
CA LEU A 208 -20.32 -7.93 1.27
C LEU A 208 -20.01 -8.62 2.60
N PHE A 209 -19.65 -9.90 2.54
CA PHE A 209 -19.18 -10.66 3.69
C PHE A 209 -17.94 -10.02 4.30
N GLY A 210 -16.92 -9.70 3.50
CA GLY A 210 -15.69 -9.05 3.97
C GLY A 210 -15.91 -7.70 4.66
N GLU A 211 -16.76 -6.84 4.09
CA GLU A 211 -17.15 -5.55 4.70
C GLU A 211 -17.90 -5.77 6.02
N SER A 212 -18.86 -6.69 6.04
CA SER A 212 -19.64 -7.02 7.25
C SER A 212 -18.75 -7.60 8.35
N MET A 213 -17.79 -8.46 7.99
CA MET A 213 -16.81 -9.03 8.92
C MET A 213 -15.86 -7.97 9.46
N MET A 214 -15.39 -7.02 8.64
CA MET A 214 -14.60 -5.88 9.10
C MET A 214 -15.33 -5.09 10.20
N HIS A 215 -16.57 -4.68 9.96
CA HIS A 215 -17.35 -3.92 10.96
C HIS A 215 -17.66 -4.77 12.19
N SER A 216 -17.98 -6.06 12.02
CA SER A 216 -18.19 -7.01 13.12
C SER A 216 -16.96 -7.12 14.01
N VAL A 217 -15.76 -7.28 13.44
CA VAL A 217 -14.51 -7.37 14.22
C VAL A 217 -14.21 -6.05 14.93
N GLY A 218 -14.56 -4.91 14.33
CA GLY A 218 -14.47 -3.62 15.01
C GLY A 218 -15.33 -3.54 16.27
N LEU A 219 -16.56 -4.05 16.21
CA LEU A 219 -17.53 -3.98 17.30
C LEU A 219 -17.37 -5.08 18.36
N PHE A 220 -17.07 -6.31 17.94
CA PHE A 220 -17.06 -7.49 18.80
C PHE A 220 -15.69 -8.13 18.95
N GLY A 221 -14.70 -7.76 18.13
CA GLY A 221 -13.37 -8.37 18.15
C GLY A 221 -13.43 -9.78 17.57
N ASN A 222 -12.52 -10.65 18.02
CA ASN A 222 -12.53 -12.06 17.61
C ASN A 222 -13.43 -12.95 18.49
N SER A 223 -14.06 -12.39 19.52
CA SER A 223 -14.82 -13.16 20.51
C SER A 223 -16.24 -13.49 20.08
N ASP A 224 -16.76 -12.85 19.05
CA ASP A 224 -18.11 -13.07 18.54
C ASP A 224 -18.16 -12.86 17.01
N ASN A 225 -19.15 -13.46 16.37
CA ASN A 225 -19.34 -13.44 14.93
C ASN A 225 -20.77 -13.03 14.57
N ILE A 226 -20.93 -11.96 13.79
CA ILE A 226 -22.24 -11.45 13.38
C ILE A 226 -23.08 -12.47 12.58
N PHE A 227 -22.44 -13.44 11.93
CA PHE A 227 -23.12 -14.51 11.20
C PHE A 227 -23.42 -15.75 12.05
N PHE A 228 -22.73 -15.91 13.18
CA PHE A 228 -22.84 -17.07 14.07
C PHE A 228 -22.70 -16.62 15.52
N ALA A 229 -23.80 -16.14 16.11
CA ALA A 229 -23.80 -15.59 17.45
C ALA A 229 -23.33 -16.61 18.50
N GLY A 230 -22.39 -16.22 19.36
CA GLY A 230 -21.80 -17.09 20.37
C GLY A 230 -20.59 -17.89 19.89
N GLU A 231 -20.28 -17.85 18.60
CA GLU A 231 -19.09 -18.47 18.01
C GLU A 231 -17.96 -17.45 17.81
N LYS A 232 -16.73 -17.88 18.09
CA LYS A 232 -15.54 -17.04 17.90
C LYS A 232 -15.15 -16.99 16.42
N MET A 233 -14.54 -15.87 16.03
CA MET A 233 -13.96 -15.74 14.70
C MET A 233 -12.54 -16.29 14.66
N HIS A 234 -12.37 -17.49 14.09
CA HIS A 234 -11.08 -18.19 14.09
C HIS A 234 -10.14 -17.78 12.95
N TYR A 235 -10.67 -17.49 11.76
CA TYR A 235 -9.89 -17.23 10.55
C TYR A 235 -10.00 -15.77 10.09
N HIS A 236 -8.92 -15.24 9.53
CA HIS A 236 -8.82 -13.93 8.85
C HIS A 236 -9.23 -12.67 9.66
N TRP A 237 -9.58 -12.82 10.93
CA TRP A 237 -10.02 -11.70 11.76
C TRP A 237 -8.95 -10.61 11.92
N PHE A 238 -7.66 -10.95 11.83
CA PHE A 238 -6.56 -9.97 11.83
C PHE A 238 -6.64 -8.99 10.65
N SER A 239 -6.84 -9.48 9.44
CA SER A 239 -7.00 -8.62 8.24
C SER A 239 -8.22 -7.71 8.35
N PHE A 240 -9.32 -8.21 8.88
CA PHE A 240 -10.53 -7.43 9.14
C PHE A 240 -10.32 -6.38 10.24
N ALA A 241 -9.59 -6.72 11.30
CA ALA A 241 -9.27 -5.81 12.39
C ALA A 241 -8.40 -4.62 11.93
N TRP A 242 -7.36 -4.87 11.12
CA TRP A 242 -6.54 -3.76 10.60
C TRP A 242 -7.35 -2.84 9.68
N ASN A 243 -8.19 -3.40 8.80
CA ASN A 243 -9.07 -2.61 7.95
C ASN A 243 -10.02 -1.72 8.78
N ASP A 244 -10.63 -2.24 9.84
CA ASP A 244 -11.47 -1.44 10.75
C ASP A 244 -10.68 -0.35 11.48
N THR A 245 -9.38 -0.61 11.74
CA THR A 245 -8.49 0.37 12.36
C THR A 245 -8.33 1.62 11.49
N LEU A 246 -8.48 1.51 10.16
CA LEU A 246 -8.45 2.65 9.24
C LEU A 246 -9.74 3.50 9.28
N ASN A 247 -10.83 2.99 9.87
CA ASN A 247 -12.04 3.75 10.19
C ASN A 247 -11.97 4.43 11.58
N ALA A 248 -10.84 4.36 12.29
CA ALA A 248 -10.77 4.83 13.67
C ALA A 248 -11.05 6.33 13.85
N LEU A 249 -10.59 7.17 12.92
CA LEU A 249 -10.75 8.63 12.99
C LEU A 249 -11.98 9.14 12.24
N PHE A 250 -12.38 8.44 11.19
CA PHE A 250 -13.46 8.84 10.31
C PHE A 250 -14.10 7.59 9.72
N GLN A 251 -15.44 7.54 9.74
CA GLN A 251 -16.18 6.47 9.09
C GLN A 251 -16.13 6.70 7.58
N THR A 252 -15.27 5.95 6.91
CA THR A 252 -15.12 6.05 5.45
C THR A 252 -16.36 5.53 4.74
N ASP A 253 -16.51 5.87 3.46
CA ASP A 253 -17.59 5.30 2.64
C ASP A 253 -17.52 3.77 2.61
N PRO A 254 -18.67 3.08 2.49
CA PRO A 254 -18.70 1.63 2.39
C PRO A 254 -17.70 1.11 1.35
N PHE A 255 -16.93 0.12 1.77
CA PHE A 255 -15.90 -0.56 0.97
C PHE A 255 -14.71 0.30 0.50
N ALA A 256 -14.60 1.57 0.90
CA ALA A 256 -13.45 2.40 0.56
C ALA A 256 -12.14 1.75 1.06
N ILE A 257 -12.18 1.13 2.23
CA ILE A 257 -11.04 0.42 2.81
C ILE A 257 -10.94 -1.00 2.26
N THR A 258 -11.98 -1.82 2.43
CA THR A 258 -11.91 -3.27 2.15
C THR A 258 -11.69 -3.60 0.68
N ALA A 259 -12.34 -2.89 -0.24
CA ALA A 259 -12.27 -3.18 -1.67
C ALA A 259 -11.18 -2.40 -2.41
N VAL A 260 -10.70 -1.28 -1.84
CA VAL A 260 -9.75 -0.38 -2.53
C VAL A 260 -8.48 -0.14 -1.72
N ALA A 261 -8.56 0.53 -0.57
CA ALA A 261 -7.34 0.99 0.08
C ALA A 261 -6.48 -0.15 0.65
N ALA A 262 -7.10 -1.11 1.35
CA ALA A 262 -6.38 -2.22 1.97
C ALA A 262 -5.61 -3.08 0.95
N PRO A 263 -6.22 -3.54 -0.17
CA PRO A 263 -5.49 -4.26 -1.21
C PRO A 263 -4.28 -3.49 -1.74
N VAL A 264 -4.42 -2.19 -1.99
CA VAL A 264 -3.34 -1.34 -2.53
C VAL A 264 -2.19 -1.23 -1.55
N PHE A 265 -2.45 -0.93 -0.28
CA PHE A 265 -1.40 -0.84 0.73
C PHE A 265 -0.71 -2.18 0.96
N VAL A 266 -1.49 -3.26 1.11
CA VAL A 266 -0.92 -4.60 1.37
C VAL A 266 -0.04 -5.06 0.21
N ILE A 267 -0.49 -4.92 -1.04
CA ILE A 267 0.31 -5.27 -2.22
C ILE A 267 1.57 -4.41 -2.29
N PHE A 268 1.46 -3.09 -2.09
CA PHE A 268 2.63 -2.21 -2.11
C PHE A 268 3.67 -2.60 -1.03
N VAL A 269 3.20 -2.93 0.17
CA VAL A 269 4.05 -3.40 1.27
C VAL A 269 4.70 -4.74 0.94
N ILE A 270 3.95 -5.69 0.37
CA ILE A 270 4.51 -6.97 -0.10
C ILE A 270 5.59 -6.71 -1.15
N MET A 271 5.36 -5.81 -2.11
CA MET A 271 6.36 -5.46 -3.12
C MET A 271 7.62 -4.86 -2.48
N CYS A 272 7.47 -4.01 -1.47
CA CYS A 272 8.60 -3.47 -0.70
C CYS A 272 9.38 -4.57 0.02
N LEU A 273 8.69 -5.53 0.64
CA LEU A 273 9.32 -6.66 1.33
C LEU A 273 10.03 -7.60 0.33
N VAL A 274 9.40 -7.91 -0.81
CA VAL A 274 10.01 -8.70 -1.88
C VAL A 274 11.27 -8.02 -2.41
N ALA A 275 11.22 -6.72 -2.69
CA ALA A 275 12.37 -5.95 -3.14
C ALA A 275 13.49 -5.95 -2.08
N THR A 276 13.14 -5.80 -0.80
CA THR A 276 14.08 -5.89 0.32
C THR A 276 14.77 -7.25 0.39
N VAL A 277 14.02 -8.33 0.24
CA VAL A 277 14.54 -9.70 0.26
C VAL A 277 15.41 -9.94 -0.97
N ALA A 278 14.95 -9.56 -2.17
CA ALA A 278 15.69 -9.71 -3.41
C ALA A 278 17.05 -8.97 -3.36
N ALA A 279 17.08 -7.74 -2.81
CA ALA A 279 18.30 -6.96 -2.65
C ALA A 279 19.31 -7.61 -1.67
N ARG A 280 18.88 -8.49 -0.77
CA ARG A 280 19.77 -9.25 0.12
C ARG A 280 20.45 -10.41 -0.59
N PHE A 281 19.78 -11.00 -1.59
CA PHE A 281 20.27 -12.14 -2.35
C PHE A 281 21.00 -11.77 -3.64
N SER A 282 20.88 -10.53 -4.12
CA SER A 282 21.59 -10.05 -5.32
C SER A 282 23.06 -9.68 -5.06
N LYS A 283 23.69 -10.29 -4.04
CA LYS A 283 25.10 -10.08 -3.68
C LYS A 283 25.94 -11.25 -4.15
#